data_AF-A0AAV7HPF6-F1
#
_entry.id   AF-A0AAV7HPF6-F1
#
_cell.length_a   1.000
_cell.length_b   1.000
_cell.length_c   1.000
_cell.angle_alpha   90.00
_cell.angle_beta   90.00
_cell.angle_gamma   90.00
#
_symmetry.space_group_name_H-M   'P 1'
#
loop_
_entity.id
_entity.type
_entity.pdbx_description
1 polymer ?
#
loop_
_entity_poly.entity_id
_entity_poly.type
_entity_poly.pdbx_seq_one_letter_code
_entity_poly.pdbx_strand_id
1 'polypeptide(L)'
;MVASEPPRWKFSQIFGERTAGEVIEDVDIISAIEFASRGEYLATGDRGGRIVLFERTEGINPHPRKELEHMDYPTTIYPRYAYKTEFQSHEPEFDYLRSLEIGEKINKLRWCASSNNSLFFLSTNDRTIKLWKVLPYKVKKVKEIDLNSSVCSENTLLAENSFLADQNESCISNGYFEWLTKRHKSLSPPTQGDPHTMFNTGDGAYARCRRVYTHAHDYNVNSISNNSDGESFISADDLKINLWNLEISNQCFNIIDMKPSNMEDLIEVITAAEFHPTHCNILAYGSSRGFTRLFDMRQSALCDQNARMLKDRESHGSRSFFTEIIASISDLKFAKDGRHILSRDHMNLKLWDMHMDGAPVATFKMHEFLRPKEMRIQAVKSAVLFHTSYVNIFVHKNSDLDNSSFFFFELLIHKIM
;
A
#
# COMPACT_ATOMS: atom_id res chain seq x y z
N MET A 1 5.30 22.11 -32.34
CA MET A 1 5.72 20.83 -31.70
C MET A 1 4.90 19.74 -32.35
N VAL A 2 5.54 18.79 -33.03
CA VAL A 2 4.85 17.63 -33.60
C VAL A 2 4.38 16.78 -32.42
N ALA A 3 3.07 16.50 -32.33
CA ALA A 3 2.55 15.60 -31.31
C ALA A 3 3.18 14.23 -31.54
N SER A 4 3.97 13.74 -30.59
CA SER A 4 4.49 12.37 -30.61
C SER A 4 3.32 11.38 -30.67
N GLU A 5 3.42 10.34 -31.51
CA GLU A 5 2.40 9.29 -31.54
C GLU A 5 2.14 8.75 -30.12
N PRO A 6 0.89 8.44 -29.77
CA PRO A 6 0.58 7.86 -28.46
C PRO A 6 1.33 6.53 -28.28
N PRO A 7 1.84 6.23 -27.08
CA PRO A 7 2.58 5.00 -26.84
C PRO A 7 1.70 3.78 -27.14
N ARG A 8 2.22 2.86 -27.95
CA ARG A 8 1.54 1.60 -28.27
C ARG A 8 1.75 0.59 -27.15
N TRP A 9 0.74 0.43 -26.29
CA TRP A 9 0.75 -0.57 -25.23
C TRP A 9 0.66 -1.98 -25.81
N LYS A 10 1.51 -2.88 -25.32
CA LYS A 10 1.50 -4.31 -25.65
C LYS A 10 1.45 -5.13 -24.38
N PHE A 11 0.73 -6.24 -24.43
CA PHE A 11 0.76 -7.24 -23.37
C PHE A 11 2.16 -7.87 -23.30
N SER A 12 2.72 -7.98 -22.09
CA SER A 12 4.08 -8.50 -21.86
C SER A 12 4.10 -9.71 -20.94
N GLN A 13 3.51 -9.60 -19.75
CA GLN A 13 3.54 -10.63 -18.72
C GLN A 13 2.22 -10.64 -17.93
N ILE A 14 1.91 -11.82 -17.38
CA ILE A 14 0.86 -12.05 -16.40
C ILE A 14 1.44 -12.91 -15.28
N PHE A 15 1.07 -12.62 -14.04
CA PHE A 15 1.42 -13.42 -12.86
C PHE A 15 0.13 -13.87 -12.19
N GLY A 16 0.14 -15.09 -11.64
CA GLY A 16 -1.06 -15.67 -11.03
C GLY A 16 -2.10 -16.13 -12.05
N GLU A 17 -1.67 -16.67 -13.18
CA GLU A 17 -2.57 -17.30 -14.16
C GLU A 17 -3.31 -18.47 -13.49
N ARG A 18 -4.64 -18.44 -13.53
CA ARG A 18 -5.53 -19.40 -12.87
C ARG A 18 -6.24 -20.27 -13.89
N THR A 19 -6.64 -21.46 -13.47
CA THR A 19 -7.49 -22.32 -14.31
C THR A 19 -8.91 -21.77 -14.35
N ALA A 20 -9.62 -21.96 -15.47
CA ALA A 20 -10.97 -21.43 -15.63
C ALA A 20 -11.93 -22.02 -14.58
N GLY A 21 -12.57 -21.16 -13.77
CA GLY A 21 -13.53 -21.55 -12.72
C GLY A 21 -12.98 -21.53 -11.29
N GLU A 22 -11.70 -21.20 -11.10
CA GLU A 22 -11.12 -21.01 -9.77
C GLU A 22 -11.64 -19.72 -9.12
N VAL A 23 -12.16 -19.84 -7.89
CA VAL A 23 -12.64 -18.68 -7.12
C VAL A 23 -11.44 -17.88 -6.61
N ILE A 24 -11.49 -16.55 -6.74
CA ILE A 24 -10.47 -15.68 -6.19
C ILE A 24 -10.68 -15.58 -4.67
N GLU A 25 -9.72 -16.08 -3.91
CA GLU A 25 -9.71 -15.86 -2.46
C GLU A 25 -9.41 -14.38 -2.17
N ASP A 26 -10.13 -13.80 -1.22
CA ASP A 26 -10.00 -12.37 -0.90
C ASP A 26 -8.55 -12.01 -0.51
N VAL A 27 -7.87 -12.91 0.20
CA VAL A 27 -6.47 -12.76 0.64
C VAL A 27 -5.47 -12.65 -0.51
N ASP A 28 -5.78 -13.18 -1.70
CA ASP A 28 -4.91 -13.10 -2.88
C ASP A 28 -5.09 -11.82 -3.69
N ILE A 29 -6.07 -10.97 -3.34
CA ILE A 29 -6.33 -9.74 -4.08
C ILE A 29 -5.20 -8.74 -3.80
N ILE A 30 -4.48 -8.36 -4.85
CA ILE A 30 -3.43 -7.34 -4.78
C ILE A 30 -4.06 -6.00 -4.36
N SER A 31 -3.57 -5.43 -3.27
CA SER A 31 -4.03 -4.17 -2.69
C SER A 31 -3.02 -3.04 -2.85
N ALA A 32 -1.73 -3.35 -3.01
CA ALA A 32 -0.67 -2.37 -3.20
C ALA A 32 0.33 -2.83 -4.26
N ILE A 33 0.85 -1.89 -5.05
CA ILE A 33 1.90 -2.12 -6.04
C ILE A 33 2.83 -0.92 -6.08
N GLU A 34 4.15 -1.17 -6.09
CA GLU A 34 5.15 -0.10 -6.13
C GLU A 34 6.42 -0.55 -6.87
N PHE A 35 6.83 0.26 -7.85
CA PHE A 35 8.14 0.11 -8.51
C PHE A 35 9.23 0.82 -7.72
N ALA A 36 10.42 0.22 -7.66
CA ALA A 36 11.61 0.95 -7.26
C ALA A 36 11.89 2.11 -8.23
N SER A 37 12.60 3.14 -7.79
CA SER A 37 12.82 4.38 -8.56
C SER A 37 13.39 4.17 -9.97
N ARG A 38 14.25 3.16 -10.13
CA ARG A 38 14.87 2.75 -11.41
C ARG A 38 14.10 1.66 -12.16
N GLY A 39 13.06 1.09 -11.55
CA GLY A 39 12.28 -0.02 -12.10
C GLY A 39 13.00 -1.36 -12.07
N GLU A 40 14.11 -1.48 -11.34
CA GLU A 40 14.84 -2.74 -11.17
C GLU A 40 14.05 -3.77 -10.35
N TYR A 41 13.21 -3.28 -9.43
CA TYR A 41 12.35 -4.10 -8.58
C TYR A 41 10.90 -3.63 -8.65
N LEU A 42 10.00 -4.60 -8.50
CA LEU A 42 8.56 -4.41 -8.36
C LEU A 42 8.11 -5.13 -7.10
N ALA A 43 7.40 -4.43 -6.21
CA ALA A 43 6.78 -5.01 -5.04
C ALA A 43 5.26 -5.00 -5.19
N THR A 44 4.62 -6.10 -4.81
CA THR A 44 3.16 -6.19 -4.66
C THR A 44 2.82 -6.63 -3.25
N GLY A 45 1.77 -6.05 -2.68
CA GLY A 45 1.17 -6.48 -1.43
C GLY A 45 -0.30 -6.85 -1.65
N ASP A 46 -0.79 -7.82 -0.90
CA ASP A 46 -2.16 -8.32 -1.01
C ASP A 46 -3.00 -8.09 0.27
N ARG A 47 -4.27 -8.48 0.20
CA ARG A 47 -5.19 -8.43 1.34
C ARG A 47 -4.84 -9.42 2.45
N GLY A 48 -4.15 -10.50 2.13
CA GLY A 48 -3.64 -11.48 3.08
C GLY A 48 -2.32 -11.08 3.75
N GLY A 49 -1.83 -9.84 3.59
CA GLY A 49 -0.65 -9.34 4.29
C GLY A 49 0.69 -9.84 3.76
N ARG A 50 0.72 -10.53 2.62
CA ARG A 50 1.94 -11.01 1.96
C ARG A 50 2.54 -9.92 1.08
N ILE A 51 3.85 -9.95 0.94
CA ILE A 51 4.59 -9.12 -0.01
C ILE A 51 5.36 -10.02 -0.96
N VAL A 52 5.13 -9.83 -2.25
CA VAL A 52 5.86 -10.51 -3.33
C VAL A 52 6.76 -9.50 -4.02
N LEU A 53 8.04 -9.85 -4.16
CA LEU A 53 9.04 -9.07 -4.86
C LEU A 53 9.41 -9.71 -6.18
N PHE A 54 9.46 -8.89 -7.21
CA PHE A 54 9.95 -9.25 -8.52
C PHE A 54 11.18 -8.43 -8.87
N GLU A 55 12.12 -9.08 -9.53
CA GLU A 55 13.35 -8.48 -10.05
C GLU A 55 13.29 -8.46 -11.56
N ARG A 56 13.75 -7.37 -12.15
CA ARG A 56 13.83 -7.26 -13.61
C ARG A 56 14.89 -8.22 -14.14
N THR A 57 14.47 -9.23 -14.88
CA THR A 57 15.34 -10.17 -15.60
C THR A 57 15.82 -9.50 -16.88
N GLU A 58 16.95 -8.80 -16.76
CA GLU A 58 17.77 -8.11 -17.77
C GLU A 58 17.12 -7.62 -19.08
N GLY A 59 17.15 -6.29 -19.21
CA GLY A 59 18.05 -5.66 -20.16
C GLY A 59 18.70 -4.48 -19.42
N ILE A 60 19.96 -4.62 -19.00
CA ILE A 60 20.73 -3.53 -18.40
C ILE A 60 21.04 -2.54 -19.53
N ASN A 61 20.07 -1.73 -19.90
CA ASN A 61 20.39 -0.45 -20.50
C ASN A 61 20.75 0.47 -19.34
N PRO A 62 21.96 1.03 -19.29
CA PRO A 62 22.39 1.96 -18.23
C PRO A 62 21.60 3.28 -18.23
N HIS A 63 20.60 3.41 -19.11
CA HIS A 63 19.87 4.62 -19.37
C HIS A 63 18.56 4.67 -18.56
N PRO A 64 18.33 5.72 -17.76
CA PRO A 64 17.06 5.93 -17.08
C PRO A 64 15.92 5.98 -18.10
N ARG A 65 14.71 5.54 -17.70
CA ARG A 65 13.49 5.50 -18.53
C ARG A 65 13.26 6.77 -19.38
N LYS A 66 13.69 7.93 -18.88
CA LYS A 66 13.63 9.23 -19.55
C LYS A 66 14.41 9.28 -20.88
N GLU A 67 15.56 8.60 -20.98
CA GLU A 67 16.36 8.55 -22.21
C GLU A 67 15.80 7.53 -23.22
N LEU A 68 15.19 6.45 -22.74
CA LEU A 68 14.48 5.48 -23.59
C LEU A 68 13.22 6.08 -24.23
N GLU A 69 12.57 7.04 -23.56
CA GLU A 69 11.44 7.80 -24.11
C GLU A 69 11.88 8.85 -25.17
N HIS A 70 13.18 9.15 -25.28
CA HIS A 70 13.76 10.10 -26.25
C HIS A 70 14.51 9.46 -27.43
N MET A 71 14.62 8.13 -27.48
CA MET A 71 15.33 7.43 -28.56
C MET A 71 14.36 6.96 -29.66
N ASP A 72 14.60 7.42 -30.90
CA ASP A 72 13.80 7.11 -32.10
C ASP A 72 14.01 5.66 -32.63
N TYR A 73 14.70 4.78 -31.89
CA TYR A 73 14.88 3.38 -32.25
C TYR A 73 14.04 2.47 -31.36
N PRO A 74 13.25 1.52 -31.93
CA PRO A 74 12.47 0.59 -31.13
C PRO A 74 13.43 -0.30 -30.31
N THR A 75 13.44 -0.12 -29.00
CA THR A 75 14.11 -1.07 -28.11
C THR A 75 13.39 -2.40 -28.26
N THR A 76 14.05 -3.39 -28.86
CA THR A 76 13.49 -4.73 -29.16
C THR A 76 13.25 -5.59 -27.91
N ILE A 77 13.63 -5.09 -26.72
CA ILE A 77 13.61 -5.83 -25.46
C ILE A 77 12.66 -5.14 -24.49
N TYR A 78 11.51 -5.77 -24.25
CA TYR A 78 10.54 -5.32 -23.24
C TYR A 78 11.02 -5.75 -21.85
N PRO A 79 10.94 -4.87 -20.82
CA PRO A 79 11.33 -5.23 -19.47
C PRO A 79 10.46 -6.40 -18.98
N ARG A 80 11.12 -7.49 -18.56
CA ARG A 80 10.49 -8.64 -17.93
C ARG A 80 10.88 -8.68 -16.46
N TYR A 81 9.92 -9.05 -15.62
CA TYR A 81 10.09 -9.28 -14.21
C TYR A 81 10.09 -10.79 -13.94
N ALA A 82 10.92 -11.24 -13.01
CA ALA A 82 10.96 -12.59 -12.49
C ALA A 82 10.72 -12.55 -10.99
N TYR A 83 10.06 -13.58 -10.48
CA TYR A 83 9.85 -13.76 -9.05
C TYR A 83 11.22 -13.80 -8.32
N LYS A 84 11.35 -13.01 -7.26
CA LYS A 84 12.55 -12.95 -6.42
C LYS A 84 12.31 -13.60 -5.06
N THR A 85 11.27 -13.17 -4.35
CA THR A 85 10.94 -13.68 -3.01
C THR A 85 9.53 -13.27 -2.61
N GLU A 86 8.96 -14.02 -1.68
CA GLU A 86 7.70 -13.73 -1.01
C GLU A 86 7.88 -13.92 0.50
N PHE A 87 7.15 -13.14 1.29
CA PHE A 87 7.13 -13.29 2.74
C PHE A 87 5.87 -12.65 3.33
N GLN A 88 5.48 -13.13 4.53
CA GLN A 88 4.38 -12.55 5.31
C GLN A 88 4.85 -11.24 5.96
N SER A 89 4.19 -10.13 5.65
CA SER A 89 4.51 -8.83 6.25
C SER A 89 3.65 -8.53 7.47
N HIS A 90 2.35 -8.72 7.38
CA HIS A 90 1.41 -8.46 8.47
C HIS A 90 0.55 -9.69 8.71
N GLU A 91 0.14 -9.92 9.93
CA GLU A 91 -0.81 -10.97 10.30
C GLU A 91 -2.01 -10.28 10.98
N PRO A 92 -3.18 -10.93 11.03
CA PRO A 92 -4.30 -10.41 11.79
C PRO A 92 -3.89 -10.23 13.25
N GLU A 93 -4.06 -9.02 13.77
CA GLU A 93 -3.75 -8.65 15.16
C GLU A 93 -5.04 -8.18 15.84
N PHE A 94 -5.12 -8.33 17.17
CA PHE A 94 -6.26 -7.82 17.94
C PHE A 94 -5.76 -6.90 19.07
N ASP A 95 -6.19 -5.64 19.06
CA ASP A 95 -5.93 -4.70 20.14
C ASP A 95 -7.00 -4.86 21.23
N TYR A 96 -6.63 -5.54 22.32
CA TYR A 96 -7.51 -5.78 23.46
C TYR A 96 -7.90 -4.52 24.24
N LEU A 97 -7.08 -3.47 24.21
CA LEU A 97 -7.37 -2.23 24.93
C LEU A 97 -8.40 -1.39 24.19
N ARG A 98 -8.36 -1.43 22.85
CA ARG A 98 -9.31 -0.72 21.99
C ARG A 98 -10.46 -1.60 21.50
N SER A 99 -10.42 -2.90 21.80
CA SER A 99 -11.33 -3.92 21.25
C SER A 99 -11.44 -3.83 19.72
N LEU A 100 -10.29 -3.73 19.06
CA LEU A 100 -10.18 -3.48 17.63
C LEU A 100 -9.41 -4.61 16.94
N GLU A 101 -10.02 -5.20 15.93
CA GLU A 101 -9.33 -6.11 15.01
C GLU A 101 -8.51 -5.29 14.00
N ILE A 102 -7.25 -5.66 13.85
CA ILE A 102 -6.29 -5.05 12.94
C ILE A 102 -6.03 -6.07 11.83
N GLY A 103 -6.56 -5.79 10.64
CA GLY A 103 -6.38 -6.67 9.48
C GLY A 103 -4.94 -6.67 8.95
N GLU A 104 -4.60 -7.74 8.23
CA GLU A 104 -3.29 -7.95 7.64
C GLU A 104 -3.08 -7.25 6.29
N LYS A 105 -4.16 -6.77 5.65
CA LYS A 105 -4.14 -6.13 4.33
C LYS A 105 -3.04 -5.08 4.20
N ILE A 106 -2.23 -5.20 3.15
CA ILE A 106 -1.21 -4.20 2.83
C ILE A 106 -1.88 -2.98 2.20
N ASN A 107 -1.83 -1.83 2.88
CA ASN A 107 -2.41 -0.59 2.39
C ASN A 107 -1.49 0.13 1.40
N LYS A 108 -0.19 0.25 1.73
CA LYS A 108 0.81 0.96 0.92
C LYS A 108 2.19 0.31 1.06
N LEU A 109 2.99 0.47 0.01
CA LEU A 109 4.41 0.09 -0.06
C LEU A 109 5.23 1.29 -0.52
N ARG A 110 6.40 1.52 0.09
CA ARG A 110 7.33 2.57 -0.32
C ARG A 110 8.77 2.10 -0.25
N TRP A 111 9.47 2.12 -1.39
CA TRP A 111 10.90 1.84 -1.45
C TRP A 111 11.71 2.96 -0.80
N CYS A 112 12.63 2.58 0.07
CA CYS A 112 13.60 3.51 0.66
C CYS A 112 14.87 3.55 -0.18
N ALA A 113 15.65 4.61 -0.01
CA ALA A 113 16.99 4.68 -0.61
C ALA A 113 17.82 3.48 -0.13
N SER A 114 18.47 2.82 -1.09
CA SER A 114 19.38 1.71 -0.82
C SER A 114 20.81 2.17 -1.04
N SER A 115 21.68 1.96 -0.06
CA SER A 115 23.09 2.34 -0.09
C SER A 115 24.03 1.16 -0.33
N ASN A 116 23.50 -0.06 -0.41
CA ASN A 116 24.26 -1.32 -0.48
C ASN A 116 23.48 -2.38 -1.29
N ASN A 117 23.95 -3.63 -1.29
CA ASN A 117 23.24 -4.75 -1.94
C ASN A 117 21.96 -5.19 -1.19
N SER A 118 21.43 -4.39 -0.26
CA SER A 118 20.21 -4.73 0.48
C SER A 118 19.09 -3.75 0.16
N LEU A 119 17.92 -4.31 -0.09
CA LEU A 119 16.75 -3.51 -0.42
C LEU A 119 16.03 -3.12 0.86
N PHE A 120 15.57 -1.87 0.91
CA PHE A 120 14.78 -1.36 2.01
C PHE A 120 13.44 -0.84 1.49
N PHE A 121 12.37 -1.16 2.20
CA PHE A 121 11.06 -0.57 1.95
C PHE A 121 10.20 -0.60 3.20
N LEU A 122 9.24 0.32 3.24
CA LEU A 122 8.19 0.37 4.22
C LEU A 122 6.95 -0.36 3.68
N SER A 123 6.30 -1.13 4.53
CA SER A 123 4.94 -1.61 4.33
C SER A 123 4.06 -1.13 5.47
N THR A 124 2.77 -0.95 5.21
CA THR A 124 1.80 -0.56 6.24
C THR A 124 0.50 -1.31 6.06
N ASN A 125 -0.13 -1.70 7.17
CA ASN A 125 -1.57 -2.00 7.23
C ASN A 125 -2.30 -0.79 7.85
N ASP A 126 -3.48 -1.01 8.43
CA ASP A 126 -4.29 0.06 9.02
C ASP A 126 -3.66 0.71 10.26
N ARG A 127 -2.74 0.05 10.98
CA ARG A 127 -2.23 0.53 12.29
C ARG A 127 -0.73 0.47 12.48
N THR A 128 -0.07 -0.38 11.72
CA THR A 128 1.32 -0.76 11.90
C THR A 128 2.09 -0.53 10.62
N ILE A 129 3.27 0.09 10.75
CA ILE A 129 4.21 0.29 9.65
C ILE A 129 5.45 -0.56 9.96
N LYS A 130 5.97 -1.28 8.97
CA LYS A 130 7.16 -2.13 9.11
C LYS A 130 8.24 -1.73 8.11
N LEU A 131 9.47 -1.59 8.59
CA LEU A 131 10.65 -1.41 7.75
C LEU A 131 11.28 -2.77 7.47
N TRP A 132 11.30 -3.16 6.20
CA TRP A 132 11.87 -4.41 5.73
C TRP A 132 13.26 -4.21 5.17
N LYS A 133 14.14 -5.18 5.43
CA LYS A 133 15.42 -5.34 4.75
C LYS A 133 15.43 -6.66 4.01
N VAL A 134 15.63 -6.63 2.70
CA VAL A 134 15.75 -7.82 1.86
C VAL A 134 17.19 -7.99 1.44
N LEU A 135 17.75 -9.16 1.72
CA LEU A 135 19.15 -9.50 1.47
C LEU A 135 19.22 -10.69 0.51
N PRO A 136 20.07 -10.65 -0.51
CA PRO A 136 20.39 -11.84 -1.28
C PRO A 136 21.18 -12.81 -0.39
N TYR A 137 20.89 -14.10 -0.47
CA TYR A 137 21.71 -15.14 0.14
C TYR A 137 22.10 -16.16 -0.92
N LYS A 138 23.38 -16.51 -0.93
CA LYS A 138 23.89 -17.64 -1.71
C LYS A 138 23.68 -18.89 -0.89
N VAL A 139 22.91 -19.85 -1.41
CA VAL A 139 22.80 -21.17 -0.79
C VAL A 139 24.19 -21.81 -0.78
N LYS A 140 24.82 -21.90 0.41
CA LYS A 140 26.01 -22.75 0.57
C LYS A 140 25.53 -24.19 0.50
N LYS A 141 25.82 -24.89 -0.60
CA LYS A 141 25.70 -26.35 -0.64
C LYS A 141 26.65 -26.92 0.42
N VAL A 142 26.10 -27.36 1.54
CA VAL A 142 26.79 -28.31 2.40
C VAL A 142 26.85 -29.59 1.59
N LYS A 143 28.05 -30.00 1.18
CA LYS A 143 28.25 -31.39 0.74
C LYS A 143 28.04 -32.23 1.99
N GLU A 144 26.99 -33.04 2.03
CA GLU A 144 26.97 -34.19 2.93
C GLU A 144 28.26 -34.96 2.67
N ILE A 145 29.08 -35.13 3.70
CA ILE A 145 30.18 -36.06 3.65
C ILE A 145 29.52 -37.42 3.73
N ASP A 146 29.50 -38.16 2.61
CA ASP A 146 29.16 -39.57 2.60
C ASP A 146 30.11 -40.29 3.56
N LEU A 147 29.63 -40.61 4.77
CA LEU A 147 30.29 -41.54 5.67
C LEU A 147 30.00 -42.96 5.20
N ASN A 148 30.50 -43.30 4.03
CA ASN A 148 30.66 -44.67 3.57
C ASN A 148 32.13 -45.06 3.65
N SER A 149 32.61 -45.32 4.87
CA SER A 149 33.75 -46.22 5.07
C SER A 149 33.33 -47.31 6.07
N SER A 150 33.01 -48.47 5.53
CA SER A 150 32.85 -49.71 6.26
C SER A 150 34.16 -50.11 6.95
N VAL A 151 34.24 -50.11 8.28
CA VAL A 151 35.04 -51.08 9.05
C VAL A 151 34.41 -51.33 10.44
N CYS A 152 34.14 -52.62 10.67
CA CYS A 152 33.97 -53.42 11.89
C CYS A 152 33.32 -52.89 13.18
N SER A 153 32.31 -53.68 13.56
CA SER A 153 31.87 -54.04 14.90
C SER A 153 32.98 -54.13 15.96
N GLU A 154 32.75 -53.38 17.05
CA GLU A 154 33.00 -53.69 18.47
C GLU A 154 33.30 -52.37 19.18
N ASN A 155 32.26 -51.74 19.75
CA ASN A 155 32.31 -50.91 20.97
C ASN A 155 30.94 -50.29 21.31
N THR A 156 29.88 -51.09 21.22
CA THR A 156 28.52 -50.72 21.68
C THR A 156 28.34 -50.92 23.19
N LEU A 157 29.40 -50.84 24.01
CA LEU A 157 29.33 -51.24 25.43
C LEU A 157 30.26 -50.48 26.40
N LEU A 158 30.62 -49.20 26.18
CA LEU A 158 31.44 -48.45 27.18
C LEU A 158 31.16 -46.94 27.31
N ALA A 159 29.91 -46.48 27.18
CA ALA A 159 29.56 -45.09 27.56
C ALA A 159 28.28 -44.95 28.41
N GLU A 160 27.73 -46.06 28.92
CA GLU A 160 26.85 -46.04 30.08
C GLU A 160 27.71 -46.21 31.33
N ASN A 161 28.03 -45.09 32.00
CA ASN A 161 28.23 -44.93 33.45
C ASN A 161 29.10 -43.70 33.75
N SER A 162 28.44 -42.55 33.93
CA SER A 162 28.79 -41.64 35.05
C SER A 162 27.60 -40.72 35.29
N PHE A 163 26.77 -41.19 36.22
CA PHE A 163 25.72 -40.45 36.90
C PHE A 163 26.30 -39.33 37.77
N LEU A 164 25.68 -38.15 37.65
CA LEU A 164 25.28 -37.18 38.68
C LEU A 164 26.34 -36.57 39.63
N ALA A 165 26.49 -35.24 39.53
CA ALA A 165 26.28 -34.36 40.68
C ALA A 165 25.96 -32.92 40.22
N ASP A 166 24.74 -32.53 40.58
CA ASP A 166 24.31 -31.22 41.09
C ASP A 166 23.27 -30.43 40.29
N GLN A 167 22.24 -30.09 41.07
CA GLN A 167 20.90 -29.70 40.70
C GLN A 167 20.75 -28.18 40.66
N ASN A 168 19.93 -27.71 39.73
CA ASN A 168 18.97 -26.64 39.96
C ASN A 168 17.82 -26.81 38.95
N GLU A 169 16.81 -27.57 39.37
CA GLU A 169 15.44 -27.59 38.83
C GLU A 169 14.77 -26.21 39.05
N SER A 170 13.78 -25.71 38.33
CA SER A 170 13.05 -26.02 37.09
C SER A 170 12.24 -24.74 36.76
N CYS A 171 11.89 -24.41 35.52
CA CYS A 171 10.67 -24.90 34.88
C CYS A 171 10.73 -24.77 33.35
N ILE A 172 10.26 -25.81 32.67
CA ILE A 172 10.06 -25.91 31.23
C ILE A 172 8.62 -25.49 30.92
N SER A 173 8.41 -24.77 29.81
CA SER A 173 7.25 -24.98 28.94
C SER A 173 7.50 -24.41 27.54
N ASN A 174 7.98 -25.31 26.67
CA ASN A 174 7.79 -25.45 25.23
C ASN A 174 7.00 -24.39 24.44
N GLY A 175 7.57 -24.03 23.27
CA GLY A 175 6.83 -23.45 22.16
C GLY A 175 7.67 -22.98 20.96
N TYR A 176 8.85 -23.56 20.68
CA TYR A 176 9.73 -23.04 19.61
C TYR A 176 10.24 -24.11 18.61
N PHE A 177 9.60 -25.28 18.55
CA PHE A 177 10.01 -26.34 17.63
C PHE A 177 8.85 -27.05 16.93
N GLU A 178 7.83 -26.28 16.53
CA GLU A 178 6.67 -26.81 15.79
C GLU A 178 6.46 -26.18 14.40
N TRP A 179 7.33 -25.26 13.96
CA TRP A 179 7.20 -24.59 12.65
C TRP A 179 7.92 -25.31 11.49
N LEU A 180 8.71 -26.35 11.77
CA LEU A 180 9.41 -27.13 10.74
C LEU A 180 8.63 -28.34 10.19
N THR A 181 7.42 -28.63 10.68
CA THR A 181 6.70 -29.88 10.36
C THR A 181 5.24 -29.76 9.93
N LYS A 182 4.69 -28.56 9.70
CA LYS A 182 3.38 -28.41 9.04
C LYS A 182 3.53 -28.00 7.57
N ARG A 183 4.02 -28.93 6.74
CA ARG A 183 3.66 -28.94 5.32
C ARG A 183 2.25 -29.52 5.20
N HIS A 184 1.31 -28.73 4.69
CA HIS A 184 0.05 -29.27 4.20
C HIS A 184 0.36 -30.27 3.06
N LYS A 185 0.00 -31.53 3.29
CA LYS A 185 -0.08 -32.56 2.26
C LYS A 185 -1.31 -32.29 1.40
N SER A 186 -1.10 -31.74 0.21
CA SER A 186 -2.00 -31.95 -0.92
C SER A 186 -1.20 -31.76 -2.22
N LEU A 187 -0.48 -32.80 -2.64
CA LEU A 187 -0.14 -32.98 -4.05
C LEU A 187 0.10 -34.46 -4.33
N SER A 188 -0.73 -35.02 -5.20
CA SER A 188 -0.52 -36.30 -5.87
C SER A 188 0.74 -36.24 -6.76
N PRO A 189 1.42 -37.37 -7.00
CA PRO A 189 2.64 -37.38 -7.80
C PRO A 189 2.34 -37.16 -9.29
N PRO A 190 3.12 -36.37 -10.03
CA PRO A 190 3.03 -36.34 -11.47
C PRO A 190 3.77 -37.55 -12.07
N THR A 191 3.05 -38.28 -12.90
CA THR A 191 3.54 -39.34 -13.77
C THR A 191 4.55 -38.77 -14.79
N GLN A 192 5.54 -39.59 -15.12
CA GLN A 192 6.63 -39.35 -16.08
C GLN A 192 6.23 -38.60 -17.37
N GLY A 193 7.10 -37.67 -17.80
CA GLY A 193 7.22 -37.24 -19.21
C GLY A 193 7.50 -35.76 -19.44
N ASP A 194 8.78 -35.38 -19.43
CA ASP A 194 9.48 -34.53 -20.41
C ASP A 194 10.56 -33.59 -19.80
N PRO A 195 11.78 -33.51 -20.39
CA PRO A 195 12.94 -32.93 -19.70
C PRO A 195 13.29 -31.52 -20.22
N HIS A 196 12.56 -30.48 -19.85
CA HIS A 196 13.02 -29.09 -20.01
C HIS A 196 12.45 -28.14 -18.94
N THR A 197 12.79 -28.41 -17.67
CA THR A 197 12.68 -27.38 -16.62
C THR A 197 14.00 -27.35 -15.85
N MET A 198 14.97 -26.62 -16.39
CA MET A 198 16.18 -26.31 -15.63
C MET A 198 15.78 -25.38 -14.49
N PHE A 199 15.59 -25.95 -13.29
CA PHE A 199 15.72 -25.19 -12.06
C PHE A 199 17.18 -24.72 -11.98
N ASN A 200 17.44 -23.52 -12.50
CA ASN A 200 18.69 -22.84 -12.23
C ASN A 200 18.83 -22.73 -10.70
N THR A 201 19.97 -23.18 -10.21
CA THR A 201 20.35 -23.16 -8.79
C THR A 201 20.27 -21.70 -8.31
N GLY A 202 19.18 -21.33 -7.65
CA GLY A 202 18.76 -19.92 -7.53
C GLY A 202 19.40 -19.20 -6.34
N ASP A 203 20.01 -18.05 -6.61
CA ASP A 203 20.23 -17.00 -5.62
C ASP A 203 18.88 -16.68 -4.96
N GLY A 204 18.72 -17.04 -3.68
CA GLY A 204 17.53 -16.71 -2.91
C GLY A 204 17.64 -15.31 -2.31
N ALA A 205 16.52 -14.72 -1.93
CA ALA A 205 16.51 -13.53 -1.07
C ALA A 205 15.71 -13.84 0.19
N TYR A 206 16.15 -13.35 1.34
CA TYR A 206 15.38 -13.43 2.57
C TYR A 206 15.04 -12.02 3.05
N ALA A 207 13.82 -11.86 3.56
CA ALA A 207 13.32 -10.62 4.13
C ALA A 207 13.41 -10.67 5.65
N ARG A 208 13.86 -9.57 6.26
CA ARG A 208 13.87 -9.38 7.71
C ARG A 208 13.18 -8.07 8.05
N CYS A 209 12.18 -8.14 8.93
CA CYS A 209 11.63 -6.95 9.56
C CYS A 209 12.69 -6.33 10.47
N ARG A 210 13.14 -5.11 10.17
CA ARG A 210 14.10 -4.38 10.99
C ARG A 210 13.43 -3.60 12.09
N ARG A 211 12.30 -2.98 11.78
CA ARG A 211 11.57 -2.09 12.69
C ARG A 211 10.08 -2.17 12.46
N VAL A 212 9.37 -1.93 13.55
CA VAL A 212 7.91 -1.91 13.62
C VAL A 212 7.54 -0.61 14.30
N TYR A 213 6.82 0.26 13.59
CA TYR A 213 6.30 1.55 14.07
C TYR A 213 4.82 1.37 14.35
N THR A 214 4.42 1.51 15.61
CA THR A 214 3.06 1.20 16.09
C THR A 214 2.53 2.28 17.01
N HIS A 215 1.24 2.22 17.32
CA HIS A 215 0.56 3.03 18.35
C HIS A 215 0.63 4.56 18.14
N ALA A 216 0.83 5.02 16.91
CA ALA A 216 0.84 6.45 16.59
C ALA A 216 -0.45 6.94 15.92
N HIS A 217 -1.28 6.04 15.43
CA HIS A 217 -2.49 6.34 14.67
C HIS A 217 -3.75 5.86 15.38
N ASP A 218 -4.72 6.77 15.48
CA ASP A 218 -6.04 6.50 16.06
C ASP A 218 -7.03 6.03 14.99
N TYR A 219 -6.75 6.30 13.72
CA TYR A 219 -7.51 5.87 12.55
C TYR A 219 -6.65 5.03 11.60
N ASN A 220 -7.22 4.63 10.46
CA ASN A 220 -6.53 3.78 9.51
C ASN A 220 -5.46 4.55 8.75
N VAL A 221 -4.24 4.01 8.70
CA VAL A 221 -3.15 4.61 7.93
C VAL A 221 -3.47 4.53 6.43
N ASN A 222 -3.69 5.70 5.82
CA ASN A 222 -4.00 5.83 4.40
C ASN A 222 -2.73 6.08 3.56
N SER A 223 -1.67 6.64 4.16
CA SER A 223 -0.46 7.05 3.44
C SER A 223 0.81 6.82 4.22
N ILE A 224 1.86 6.46 3.49
CA ILE A 224 3.26 6.55 3.92
C ILE A 224 4.09 7.16 2.80
N SER A 225 5.05 8.01 3.14
CA SER A 225 5.92 8.67 2.15
C SER A 225 7.32 8.94 2.73
N ASN A 226 8.35 8.55 1.99
CA ASN A 226 9.74 8.76 2.38
C ASN A 226 10.15 10.20 2.12
N ASN A 227 10.90 10.79 3.05
CA ASN A 227 11.48 12.10 2.85
C ASN A 227 12.72 11.99 1.94
N SER A 228 13.04 13.09 1.25
CA SER A 228 14.22 13.21 0.40
C SER A 228 15.54 13.31 1.18
N ASP A 229 15.48 13.47 2.51
CA ASP A 229 16.64 13.41 3.40
C ASP A 229 17.24 11.99 3.55
N GLY A 230 16.47 10.95 3.21
CA GLY A 230 16.88 9.55 3.35
C GLY A 230 16.86 9.02 4.79
N GLU A 231 16.41 9.81 5.76
CA GLU A 231 16.40 9.48 7.19
C GLU A 231 14.98 9.46 7.78
N SER A 232 14.08 10.27 7.24
CA SER A 232 12.73 10.47 7.77
C SER A 232 11.67 9.97 6.80
N PHE A 233 10.49 9.70 7.33
CA PHE A 233 9.29 9.43 6.53
C PHE A 233 8.06 9.93 7.28
N ILE A 234 6.95 10.14 6.57
CA ILE A 234 5.66 10.42 7.18
C ILE A 234 4.73 9.24 7.07
N SER A 235 3.79 9.18 8.01
CA SER A 235 2.57 8.41 7.89
C SER A 235 1.37 9.30 8.17
N ALA A 236 0.26 9.04 7.46
CA ALA A 236 -0.98 9.77 7.65
C ALA A 236 -2.15 8.82 7.85
N ASP A 237 -3.04 9.20 8.77
CA ASP A 237 -4.39 8.67 8.89
C ASP A 237 -5.41 9.74 8.48
N ASP A 238 -6.67 9.56 8.85
CA ASP A 238 -7.75 10.47 8.48
C ASP A 238 -7.62 11.87 9.11
N LEU A 239 -6.95 12.01 10.25
CA LEU A 239 -6.87 13.28 10.99
C LEU A 239 -5.45 13.74 11.30
N LYS A 240 -4.46 12.84 11.27
CA LYS A 240 -3.09 13.09 11.72
C LYS A 240 -2.07 12.77 10.64
N ILE A 241 -1.02 13.59 10.60
CA ILE A 241 0.23 13.28 9.89
C ILE A 241 1.38 13.26 10.91
N ASN A 242 2.06 12.13 11.00
CA ASN A 242 3.18 11.89 11.90
C ASN A 242 4.50 11.80 11.12
N LEU A 243 5.54 12.46 11.62
CA LEU A 243 6.93 12.35 11.18
C LEU A 243 7.67 11.30 11.98
N TRP A 244 8.39 10.44 11.28
CA TRP A 244 9.20 9.38 11.86
C TRP A 244 10.64 9.48 11.39
N ASN A 245 11.54 9.01 12.23
CA ASN A 245 12.91 8.70 11.84
C ASN A 245 13.02 7.19 11.57
N LEU A 246 13.64 6.79 10.46
CA LEU A 246 13.80 5.40 10.05
C LEU A 246 14.60 4.54 11.05
N GLU A 247 15.34 5.17 11.96
CA GLU A 247 16.13 4.50 12.98
C GLU A 247 15.43 4.44 14.36
N ILE A 248 14.38 5.26 14.59
CA ILE A 248 13.67 5.40 15.86
C ILE A 248 12.19 4.97 15.69
N SER A 249 11.81 3.85 16.30
CA SER A 249 10.46 3.27 16.10
C SER A 249 9.49 3.46 17.27
N ASN A 250 9.96 3.99 18.40
CA ASN A 250 9.17 4.17 19.61
C ASN A 250 8.63 5.60 19.80
N GLN A 251 8.98 6.53 18.91
CA GLN A 251 8.58 7.93 18.98
C GLN A 251 8.32 8.46 17.56
N CYS A 252 7.32 9.33 17.46
CA CYS A 252 7.04 10.12 16.27
C CYS A 252 6.68 11.54 16.68
N PHE A 253 6.81 12.48 15.74
CA PHE A 253 6.37 13.85 15.93
C PHE A 253 5.11 14.09 15.12
N ASN A 254 4.02 14.49 15.77
CA ASN A 254 2.81 14.84 15.06
C ASN A 254 2.98 16.23 14.41
N ILE A 255 2.98 16.26 13.07
CA ILE A 255 3.12 17.50 12.30
C ILE A 255 1.75 18.16 12.14
N ILE A 256 0.72 17.35 11.89
CA ILE A 256 -0.64 17.83 11.64
C ILE A 256 -1.59 17.02 12.53
N ASP A 257 -2.45 17.71 13.28
CA ASP A 257 -3.59 17.14 14.01
C ASP A 257 -4.84 17.95 13.67
N MET A 258 -5.75 17.37 12.90
CA MET A 258 -7.03 17.97 12.55
C MET A 258 -8.15 17.54 13.49
N LYS A 259 -7.84 16.81 14.57
CA LYS A 259 -8.86 16.33 15.50
C LYS A 259 -9.56 17.53 16.17
N PRO A 260 -10.87 17.72 15.93
CA PRO A 260 -11.61 18.80 16.59
C PRO A 260 -11.83 18.48 18.08
N SER A 261 -12.11 19.51 18.87
CA SER A 261 -12.49 19.35 20.29
C SER A 261 -13.76 18.51 20.45
N ASN A 262 -14.72 18.67 19.53
CA ASN A 262 -15.90 17.83 19.40
C ASN A 262 -15.88 17.12 18.05
N MET A 263 -15.99 15.79 18.05
CA MET A 263 -15.97 14.97 16.82
C MET A 263 -17.15 15.26 15.88
N GLU A 264 -18.25 15.84 16.39
CA GLU A 264 -19.38 16.26 15.57
C GLU A 264 -19.05 17.43 14.63
N ASP A 265 -18.03 18.23 14.97
CA ASP A 265 -17.57 19.37 14.17
C ASP A 265 -16.62 18.95 13.03
N LEU A 266 -16.38 17.64 12.87
CA LEU A 266 -15.47 17.12 11.85
C LEU A 266 -16.06 17.31 10.45
N ILE A 267 -15.47 18.23 9.68
CA ILE A 267 -15.90 18.56 8.31
C ILE A 267 -14.92 18.10 7.22
N GLU A 268 -13.73 17.64 7.61
CA GLU A 268 -12.61 17.39 6.71
C GLU A 268 -11.75 16.23 7.21
N VAL A 269 -11.30 15.37 6.30
CA VAL A 269 -10.31 14.33 6.59
C VAL A 269 -9.18 14.34 5.57
N ILE A 270 -7.99 13.92 5.99
CA ILE A 270 -6.85 13.64 5.13
C ILE A 270 -7.10 12.32 4.42
N THR A 271 -6.91 12.29 3.10
CA THR A 271 -7.14 11.10 2.29
C THR A 271 -5.88 10.57 1.63
N ALA A 272 -4.89 11.44 1.42
CA ALA A 272 -3.59 11.09 0.88
C ALA A 272 -2.54 12.09 1.37
N ALA A 273 -1.31 11.65 1.63
CA ALA A 273 -0.20 12.52 2.00
C ALA A 273 1.11 12.08 1.34
N GLU A 274 1.92 13.04 0.88
CA GLU A 274 3.19 12.75 0.23
C GLU A 274 4.24 13.84 0.47
N PHE A 275 5.48 13.44 0.68
CA PHE A 275 6.63 14.35 0.65
C PHE A 275 7.00 14.76 -0.76
N HIS A 276 7.58 15.96 -0.87
CA HIS A 276 8.20 16.40 -2.10
C HIS A 276 9.41 15.53 -2.46
N PRO A 277 9.59 15.14 -3.74
CA PRO A 277 10.63 14.18 -4.14
C PRO A 277 12.07 14.71 -3.96
N THR A 278 12.26 16.03 -3.89
CA THR A 278 13.61 16.65 -3.79
C THR A 278 13.76 17.66 -2.65
N HIS A 279 12.66 18.13 -2.05
CA HIS A 279 12.69 19.20 -1.05
C HIS A 279 12.24 18.62 0.27
N CYS A 280 13.19 18.42 1.19
CA CYS A 280 12.95 17.69 2.43
C CYS A 280 12.00 18.39 3.42
N ASN A 281 11.66 19.64 3.14
CA ASN A 281 10.79 20.49 3.94
C ASN A 281 9.38 20.63 3.37
N ILE A 282 9.11 20.15 2.15
CA ILE A 282 7.82 20.35 1.50
C ILE A 282 6.97 19.08 1.59
N LEU A 283 5.75 19.23 2.09
CA LEU A 283 4.77 18.18 2.29
C LEU A 283 3.44 18.60 1.66
N ALA A 284 2.71 17.68 1.05
CA ALA A 284 1.33 17.92 0.64
C ALA A 284 0.39 16.83 1.15
N TYR A 285 -0.86 17.21 1.40
CA TYR A 285 -1.95 16.24 1.59
C TYR A 285 -3.20 16.62 0.80
N GLY A 286 -3.93 15.58 0.40
CA GLY A 286 -5.24 15.67 -0.21
C GLY A 286 -6.35 15.58 0.85
N SER A 287 -7.41 16.35 0.62
CA SER A 287 -8.56 16.46 1.51
C SER A 287 -9.79 15.77 0.93
N SER A 288 -10.66 15.26 1.80
CA SER A 288 -12.01 14.78 1.44
C SER A 288 -12.90 15.87 0.83
N ARG A 289 -12.52 17.15 0.99
CA ARG A 289 -13.24 18.30 0.43
C ARG A 289 -12.72 18.74 -0.94
N GLY A 290 -11.84 17.96 -1.56
CA GLY A 290 -11.40 18.17 -2.95
C GLY A 290 -10.38 19.28 -3.17
N PHE A 291 -9.54 19.55 -2.16
CA PHE A 291 -8.38 20.43 -2.32
C PHE A 291 -7.12 19.76 -1.78
N THR A 292 -5.97 20.23 -2.27
CA THR A 292 -4.66 19.81 -1.77
C THR A 292 -4.06 20.94 -0.95
N ARG A 293 -3.56 20.65 0.25
CA ARG A 293 -2.79 21.62 1.04
C ARG A 293 -1.30 21.31 0.93
N LEU A 294 -0.50 22.35 0.67
CA LEU A 294 0.95 22.30 0.54
C LEU A 294 1.58 23.08 1.71
N PHE A 295 2.51 22.43 2.40
CA PHE A 295 3.16 22.94 3.61
C PHE A 295 4.67 23.04 3.42
N ASP A 296 5.26 24.02 4.09
CA ASP A 296 6.70 24.13 4.27
C ASP A 296 7.02 23.99 5.76
N MET A 297 7.61 22.85 6.13
CA MET A 297 7.95 22.48 7.51
C MET A 297 8.97 23.43 8.16
N ARG A 298 9.63 24.30 7.39
CA ARG A 298 10.53 25.32 7.93
C ARG A 298 9.78 26.54 8.47
N GLN A 299 8.57 26.79 8.00
CA GLN A 299 7.80 27.98 8.39
C GLN A 299 7.13 27.80 9.75
N SER A 300 6.64 26.59 10.02
CA SER A 300 6.09 26.21 11.32
C SER A 300 6.35 24.72 11.57
N ALA A 301 6.76 24.39 12.80
CA ALA A 301 6.90 23.00 13.22
C ALA A 301 5.57 22.24 13.14
N LEU A 302 4.44 22.91 13.40
CA LEU A 302 3.09 22.33 13.38
C LEU A 302 2.38 22.52 12.03
N CYS A 303 3.05 23.10 11.03
CA CYS A 303 2.48 23.33 9.70
C CYS A 303 1.08 24.00 9.71
N ASP A 304 0.77 24.75 10.76
CA ASP A 304 -0.54 25.37 11.04
C ASP A 304 -0.74 26.69 10.29
N GLN A 305 0.37 27.31 9.86
CA GLN A 305 0.39 28.61 9.21
C GLN A 305 0.91 28.51 7.78
N ASN A 306 0.45 29.43 6.92
CA ASN A 306 0.94 29.64 5.55
C ASN A 306 0.85 28.43 4.60
N ALA A 307 -0.07 27.50 4.87
CA ALA A 307 -0.38 26.43 3.95
C ALA A 307 -0.98 26.98 2.65
N ARG A 308 -0.40 26.64 1.50
CA ARG A 308 -1.00 26.97 0.21
C ARG A 308 -2.07 25.94 -0.11
N MET A 309 -3.24 26.41 -0.54
CA MET A 309 -4.37 25.53 -0.89
C MET A 309 -4.58 25.52 -2.40
N LEU A 310 -4.27 24.39 -3.03
CA LEU A 310 -4.56 24.15 -4.43
C LEU A 310 -6.02 23.71 -4.54
N LYS A 311 -6.85 24.58 -5.11
CA LYS A 311 -8.29 24.33 -5.21
C LYS A 311 -8.84 24.90 -6.50
N ASP A 312 -9.64 24.08 -7.17
CA ASP A 312 -10.24 24.43 -8.45
C ASP A 312 -11.39 25.39 -8.20
N ARG A 313 -11.14 26.70 -8.38
CA ARG A 313 -12.16 27.73 -8.16
C ARG A 313 -13.16 27.83 -9.30
N GLU A 314 -12.77 27.37 -10.48
CA GLU A 314 -13.51 27.48 -11.73
C GLU A 314 -14.47 26.32 -11.99
N SER A 315 -14.55 25.32 -11.09
CA SER A 315 -15.59 24.31 -11.11
C SER A 315 -16.95 24.95 -10.77
N HIS A 316 -17.50 25.73 -11.70
CA HIS A 316 -18.78 26.42 -11.64
C HIS A 316 -19.93 25.43 -11.87
N GLY A 317 -20.12 24.52 -10.91
CA GLY A 317 -21.33 23.73 -10.76
C GLY A 317 -22.09 24.12 -9.50
N SER A 318 -23.40 23.90 -9.46
CA SER A 318 -24.14 23.95 -8.21
C SER A 318 -23.53 22.91 -7.25
N ARG A 319 -23.00 23.38 -6.11
CA ARG A 319 -22.43 22.49 -5.09
C ARG A 319 -23.56 21.66 -4.49
N SER A 320 -23.72 20.44 -4.98
CA SER A 320 -24.58 19.43 -4.36
C SER A 320 -23.77 18.59 -3.39
N PHE A 321 -24.44 17.96 -2.43
CA PHE A 321 -23.84 16.96 -1.54
C PHE A 321 -23.08 15.87 -2.33
N PHE A 322 -23.64 15.43 -3.48
CA PHE A 322 -22.98 14.46 -4.34
C PHE A 322 -21.67 15.01 -4.95
N THR A 323 -21.64 16.29 -5.31
CA THR A 323 -20.45 16.96 -5.83
C THR A 323 -19.33 16.98 -4.79
N GLU A 324 -19.63 17.13 -3.50
CA GLU A 324 -18.64 17.08 -2.42
C GLU A 324 -18.06 15.67 -2.24
N ILE A 325 -18.91 14.62 -2.34
CA ILE A 325 -18.45 13.22 -2.27
C ILE A 325 -17.47 12.90 -3.41
N ILE A 326 -17.83 13.21 -4.66
CA ILE A 326 -17.00 12.87 -5.81
C ILE A 326 -15.76 13.78 -5.94
N ALA A 327 -15.77 14.94 -5.28
CA ALA A 327 -14.63 15.85 -5.24
C ALA A 327 -13.52 15.38 -4.28
N SER A 328 -13.83 14.47 -3.35
CA SER A 328 -12.84 13.90 -2.43
C SER A 328 -11.59 13.41 -3.17
N ILE A 329 -10.41 13.85 -2.70
CA ILE A 329 -9.15 13.41 -3.29
C ILE A 329 -8.92 11.95 -2.88
N SER A 330 -8.78 11.07 -3.84
CA SER A 330 -8.51 9.64 -3.63
C SER A 330 -7.01 9.31 -3.60
N ASP A 331 -6.20 10.06 -4.35
CA ASP A 331 -4.75 9.89 -4.41
C ASP A 331 -4.06 11.20 -4.80
N LEU A 332 -2.82 11.35 -4.34
CA LEU A 332 -2.00 12.53 -4.55
C LEU A 332 -0.58 12.10 -4.90
N LYS A 333 -0.04 12.65 -6.00
CA LYS A 333 1.32 12.36 -6.44
C LYS A 333 2.11 13.57 -6.91
N PHE A 334 3.30 13.79 -6.36
CA PHE A 334 4.26 14.71 -6.95
C PHE A 334 4.80 14.15 -8.27
N ALA A 335 4.88 15.01 -9.28
CA ALA A 335 5.60 14.72 -10.49
C ALA A 335 7.11 14.68 -10.21
N LYS A 336 7.85 13.90 -11.03
CA LYS A 336 9.31 13.74 -10.87
C LYS A 336 10.10 15.03 -11.09
N ASP A 337 9.48 16.05 -11.68
CA ASP A 337 10.10 17.36 -11.85
C ASP A 337 10.09 18.21 -10.57
N GLY A 338 9.33 17.81 -9.54
CA GLY A 338 9.20 18.57 -8.30
C GLY A 338 8.51 19.92 -8.47
N ARG A 339 7.76 20.12 -9.56
CA ARG A 339 6.98 21.35 -9.78
C ARG A 339 5.49 21.07 -9.81
N HIS A 340 5.12 19.91 -10.34
CA HIS A 340 3.72 19.58 -10.52
C HIS A 340 3.22 18.56 -9.50
N ILE A 341 1.93 18.67 -9.18
CA ILE A 341 1.21 17.72 -8.34
C ILE A 341 0.04 17.17 -9.16
N LEU A 342 -0.13 15.87 -9.17
CA LEU A 342 -1.29 15.19 -9.74
C LEU A 342 -2.23 14.79 -8.59
N SER A 343 -3.45 15.29 -8.61
CA SER A 343 -4.51 14.87 -7.68
C SER A 343 -5.58 14.10 -8.44
N ARG A 344 -6.09 13.02 -7.84
CA ARG A 344 -7.18 12.22 -8.40
C ARG A 344 -8.44 12.37 -7.56
N ASP A 345 -9.52 12.85 -8.17
CA ASP A 345 -10.87 12.73 -7.63
C ASP A 345 -11.61 11.58 -8.35
N HIS A 346 -12.89 11.34 -8.03
CA HIS A 346 -13.62 10.22 -8.63
C HIS A 346 -13.73 10.34 -10.16
N MET A 347 -13.84 11.56 -10.70
CA MET A 347 -14.15 11.81 -12.11
C MET A 347 -12.96 12.35 -12.91
N ASN A 348 -11.97 12.91 -12.24
CA ASN A 348 -10.91 13.69 -12.85
C ASN A 348 -9.53 13.35 -12.27
N LEU A 349 -8.53 13.43 -13.14
CA LEU A 349 -7.14 13.66 -12.78
C LEU A 349 -6.82 15.12 -13.04
N LYS A 350 -6.33 15.84 -12.03
CA LYS A 350 -5.98 17.26 -12.14
C LYS A 350 -4.48 17.43 -11.93
N LEU A 351 -3.81 18.03 -12.91
CA LEU A 351 -2.41 18.40 -12.84
C LEU A 351 -2.31 19.85 -12.36
N TRP A 352 -1.62 20.05 -11.25
CA TRP A 352 -1.40 21.34 -10.61
C TRP A 352 0.05 21.77 -10.77
N ASP A 353 0.28 23.07 -10.89
CA ASP A 353 1.60 23.66 -10.65
C ASP A 353 1.63 24.15 -9.20
N MET A 354 2.66 23.80 -8.44
CA MET A 354 2.81 24.21 -7.04
C MET A 354 2.84 25.74 -6.85
N HIS A 355 3.13 26.49 -7.91
CA HIS A 355 3.15 27.95 -7.91
C HIS A 355 1.82 28.58 -8.34
N MET A 356 0.84 27.77 -8.78
CA MET A 356 -0.47 28.22 -9.24
C MET A 356 -1.58 27.54 -8.43
N ASP A 357 -2.21 28.29 -7.52
CA ASP A 357 -3.18 27.77 -6.56
C ASP A 357 -4.65 27.86 -7.02
N GLY A 358 -4.96 28.76 -7.95
CA GLY A 358 -6.33 29.08 -8.36
C GLY A 358 -7.01 28.07 -9.29
N ALA A 359 -6.24 27.31 -10.08
CA ALA A 359 -6.76 26.37 -11.06
C ALA A 359 -5.70 25.31 -11.44
N PRO A 360 -6.11 24.10 -11.83
CA PRO A 360 -5.18 23.11 -12.37
C PRO A 360 -4.67 23.54 -13.75
N VAL A 361 -3.42 23.18 -14.05
CA VAL A 361 -2.79 23.35 -15.38
C VAL A 361 -3.52 22.52 -16.43
N ALA A 362 -3.96 21.31 -16.06
CA ALA A 362 -4.74 20.44 -16.92
C ALA A 362 -5.69 19.55 -16.11
N THR A 363 -6.86 19.26 -16.69
CA THR A 363 -7.85 18.36 -16.10
C THR A 363 -8.22 17.27 -17.10
N PHE A 364 -7.96 16.01 -16.75
CA PHE A 364 -8.28 14.83 -17.55
C PHE A 364 -9.49 14.12 -16.97
N LYS A 365 -10.54 13.96 -17.77
CA LYS A 365 -11.80 13.36 -17.33
C LYS A 365 -11.75 11.84 -17.54
N MET A 366 -11.80 11.07 -16.45
CA MET A 366 -11.59 9.61 -16.49
C MET A 366 -12.86 8.84 -16.84
N HIS A 367 -14.00 9.23 -16.26
CA HIS A 367 -15.25 8.50 -16.39
C HIS A 367 -16.34 9.35 -17.06
N GLU A 368 -16.08 9.86 -18.26
CA GLU A 368 -17.04 10.69 -19.02
C GLU A 368 -18.40 10.00 -19.21
N PHE A 369 -18.38 8.68 -19.43
CA PHE A 369 -19.58 7.86 -19.60
C PHE A 369 -20.47 7.76 -18.36
N LEU A 370 -19.96 8.09 -17.16
CA LEU A 370 -20.76 8.09 -15.93
C LEU A 370 -21.52 9.40 -15.71
N ARG A 371 -21.08 10.53 -16.30
CA ARG A 371 -21.71 11.85 -16.10
C ARG A 371 -23.21 11.89 -16.40
N PRO A 372 -23.73 11.24 -17.47
CA PRO A 372 -25.17 11.18 -17.71
C PRO A 372 -25.94 10.39 -16.63
N LYS A 373 -25.31 9.36 -16.04
CA LYS A 373 -25.89 8.56 -14.94
C LYS A 373 -25.88 9.33 -13.62
N GLU A 374 -24.86 10.14 -13.37
CA GLU A 374 -24.81 11.03 -12.20
C GLU A 374 -25.91 12.09 -12.25
N MET A 375 -26.16 12.71 -13.40
CA MET A 375 -27.32 13.60 -13.56
C MET A 375 -28.63 12.89 -13.23
N ARG A 376 -28.77 11.60 -13.59
CA ARG A 376 -29.92 10.79 -13.21
C ARG A 376 -29.97 10.49 -11.72
N ILE A 377 -28.86 10.14 -11.08
CA ILE A 377 -28.80 9.90 -9.63
C ILE A 377 -29.11 11.19 -8.86
N GLN A 378 -28.61 12.33 -9.32
CA GLN A 378 -28.91 13.64 -8.76
C GLN A 378 -30.39 14.02 -8.96
N ALA A 379 -30.98 13.69 -10.11
CA ALA A 379 -32.41 13.88 -10.37
C ALA A 379 -33.29 12.94 -9.52
N VAL A 380 -32.90 11.67 -9.37
CA VAL A 380 -33.60 10.68 -8.54
C VAL A 380 -33.48 11.06 -7.06
N LYS A 381 -32.33 11.53 -6.57
CA LYS A 381 -32.21 12.05 -5.20
C LYS A 381 -32.93 13.37 -4.99
N SER A 382 -33.00 14.25 -5.99
CA SER A 382 -33.84 15.45 -5.90
C SER A 382 -35.31 15.04 -5.75
N ALA A 383 -35.78 14.04 -6.50
CA ALA A 383 -37.13 13.49 -6.36
C ALA A 383 -37.34 12.77 -5.01
N VAL A 384 -36.36 12.01 -4.52
CA VAL A 384 -36.42 11.30 -3.22
C VAL A 384 -36.38 12.30 -2.06
N LEU A 385 -35.56 13.35 -2.09
CA LEU A 385 -35.54 14.43 -1.10
C LEU A 385 -36.84 15.26 -1.13
N PHE A 386 -37.43 15.49 -2.31
CA PHE A 386 -38.79 16.03 -2.42
C PHE A 386 -39.81 15.12 -1.73
N HIS A 387 -39.67 13.80 -1.89
CA HIS A 387 -40.54 12.83 -1.22
C HIS A 387 -40.28 12.74 0.29
N THR A 388 -39.02 12.82 0.75
CA THR A 388 -38.67 12.80 2.18
C THR A 388 -39.12 14.08 2.87
N SER A 389 -39.12 15.21 2.17
CA SER A 389 -39.68 16.48 2.68
C SER A 389 -41.20 16.40 2.85
N TYR A 390 -41.91 15.76 1.92
CA TYR A 390 -43.35 15.49 2.07
C TYR A 390 -43.67 14.47 3.17
N VAL A 391 -42.84 13.43 3.32
CA VAL A 391 -42.98 12.43 4.38
C VAL A 391 -42.69 13.04 5.76
N ASN A 392 -41.69 13.92 5.91
CA ASN A 392 -41.44 14.61 7.18
C ASN A 392 -42.57 15.59 7.57
N ILE A 393 -43.24 16.23 6.60
CA ILE A 393 -44.45 17.04 6.86
C ILE A 393 -45.62 16.15 7.34
N PHE A 394 -45.69 14.90 6.89
CA PHE A 394 -46.72 13.93 7.30
C PHE A 394 -46.40 13.21 8.61
N VAL A 395 -45.13 12.90 8.88
CA VAL A 395 -44.64 12.24 10.10
C VAL A 395 -44.69 13.17 11.31
N HIS A 396 -44.52 14.48 11.14
CA HIS A 396 -44.76 15.42 12.23
C HIS A 396 -46.25 15.51 12.65
N LYS A 397 -47.16 14.87 11.89
CA LYS A 397 -48.57 14.72 12.25
C LYS A 397 -48.96 13.35 12.77
N ASN A 398 -48.09 12.34 12.72
CA ASN A 398 -48.35 11.02 13.29
C ASN A 398 -47.04 10.41 13.78
N SER A 399 -46.83 10.51 15.09
CA SER A 399 -45.80 9.79 15.82
C SER A 399 -46.21 8.33 15.93
N ASP A 400 -45.69 7.49 15.04
CA ASP A 400 -45.45 6.04 15.23
C ASP A 400 -45.12 5.47 13.84
N LEU A 401 -43.83 5.30 13.52
CA LEU A 401 -43.36 4.38 12.45
C LEU A 401 -41.84 4.15 12.57
N ASP A 402 -41.47 2.86 12.54
CA ASP A 402 -40.19 2.25 12.88
C ASP A 402 -39.04 2.40 11.86
N ASN A 403 -37.81 2.13 12.35
CA ASN A 403 -36.44 2.04 11.79
C ASN A 403 -36.22 1.37 10.40
N SER A 404 -37.27 1.11 9.63
CA SER A 404 -37.23 0.52 8.28
C SER A 404 -36.64 1.44 7.19
N SER A 405 -36.49 2.75 7.46
CA SER A 405 -36.13 3.76 6.46
C SER A 405 -34.63 3.80 6.12
N PHE A 406 -33.75 3.45 7.06
CA PHE A 406 -32.30 3.46 6.84
C PHE A 406 -31.82 2.28 5.98
N PHE A 407 -32.46 1.11 6.10
CA PHE A 407 -32.16 -0.08 5.29
C PHE A 407 -32.45 0.12 3.79
N PHE A 408 -33.40 1.00 3.45
CA PHE A 408 -33.71 1.33 2.06
C PHE A 408 -32.59 2.11 1.36
N PHE A 409 -31.74 2.83 2.10
CA PHE A 409 -30.70 3.68 1.52
C PHE A 409 -29.48 2.86 1.07
N GLU A 410 -29.08 1.83 1.82
CA GLU A 410 -28.02 0.89 1.39
C GLU A 410 -28.50 0.01 0.22
N LEU A 411 -29.74 -0.49 0.27
CA LEU A 411 -30.25 -1.38 -0.77
C LEU A 411 -30.42 -0.68 -2.14
N LEU A 412 -30.67 0.64 -2.14
CA LEU A 412 -30.84 1.43 -3.36
C LEU A 412 -29.49 1.76 -4.03
N ILE A 413 -28.42 2.00 -3.25
CA ILE A 413 -27.08 2.20 -3.80
C ILE A 413 -26.57 0.88 -4.41
N HIS A 414 -26.83 -0.25 -3.75
CA HIS A 414 -26.36 -1.55 -4.23
C HIS A 414 -27.10 -2.08 -5.48
N LYS A 415 -28.29 -1.54 -5.79
CA LYS A 415 -29.09 -1.87 -6.99
C LYS A 415 -28.87 -0.91 -8.18
N ILE A 416 -28.22 0.22 -7.96
CA ILE A 416 -28.00 1.26 -9.00
C ILE A 416 -26.55 1.25 -9.51
N MET A 417 -25.58 0.74 -8.73
CA MET A 417 -24.30 0.26 -9.25
C MET A 417 -24.49 -1.08 -9.95
#